data_AF-A0A7J7KTX9-F1
#
_entry.id   AF-A0A7J7KTX9-F1
#
_cell.length_a   1.000
_cell.length_b   1.000
_cell.length_c   1.000
_cell.angle_alpha   90.00
_cell.angle_beta   90.00
_cell.angle_gamma   90.00
#
_symmetry.space_group_name_H-M   'P 1'
#
loop_
_entity.id
_entity.type
_entity.pdbx_description
1 polymer ?
#
loop_
_entity_poly.entity_id
_entity_poly.type
_entity_poly.pdbx_seq_one_letter_code
_entity_poly.pdbx_strand_id
1 'polypeptide(L)'
;MEGRRGGKRYSTERKERQKNVKPETTPSSPETPESKAQSEAKCEDTEKAACESQKEDERLAKEAEEKQLISDYVKEMEEKYKVRKMYKDRNANISEYRPEDSDFVKLDSSLKKNTAFVRKLKTFTESQKESLLKELKTLNLTKYISEVATAIVEAKLKMSDINAAIELCCLLHEKYSEFCEVLLENWQKVLLQKKDDKVTNQSKFRVDIRFFAELISVGVLPEKGALNILSNQLNILVNCDKEEHSNVSIIQSFCRHCGSDYAGLVPRKYRVLADKYDLTVPSCPTLPVEKQKGCRNLLKEYHNSIVSQLLKDQRR
;
A
#
# COMPACT_ATOMS: atom_id res chain seq x y z
N MET A 1 -39.37 38.00 -31.31
CA MET A 1 -39.91 38.04 -29.93
C MET A 1 -38.79 38.55 -29.03
N GLU A 2 -38.48 39.84 -29.05
CA GLU A 2 -39.13 40.92 -28.27
C GLU A 2 -39.12 40.72 -26.75
N GLY A 3 -38.29 41.54 -26.10
CA GLY A 3 -38.50 42.18 -24.78
C GLY A 3 -38.38 41.31 -23.53
N ARG A 4 -38.03 41.80 -22.34
CA ARG A 4 -37.58 43.12 -21.81
C ARG A 4 -37.08 42.80 -20.39
N ARG A 5 -35.85 43.17 -20.00
CA ARG A 5 -35.52 44.30 -19.09
C ARG A 5 -36.44 44.49 -17.88
N GLY A 6 -35.85 44.58 -16.68
CA GLY A 6 -36.38 45.48 -15.65
C GLY A 6 -36.05 45.19 -14.18
N GLY A 7 -34.80 45.48 -13.78
CA GLY A 7 -34.41 46.28 -12.60
C GLY A 7 -35.20 46.27 -11.28
N LYS A 8 -34.44 45.98 -10.20
CA LYS A 8 -34.17 46.87 -9.03
C LYS A 8 -35.37 47.53 -8.32
N ARG A 9 -35.55 47.27 -7.01
CA ARG A 9 -35.05 48.10 -5.87
C ARG A 9 -35.72 47.75 -4.53
N TYR A 10 -34.91 47.85 -3.48
CA TYR A 10 -35.29 48.07 -2.08
C TYR A 10 -36.31 49.21 -1.89
N SER A 11 -37.20 49.12 -0.91
CA SER A 11 -37.08 49.79 0.41
C SER A 11 -38.42 49.91 1.17
N THR A 12 -38.30 49.76 2.50
CA THR A 12 -38.98 50.52 3.58
C THR A 12 -40.50 50.46 3.79
N GLU A 13 -40.83 49.93 4.98
CA GLU A 13 -41.68 50.49 6.04
C GLU A 13 -43.10 50.97 5.73
N ARG A 14 -44.09 50.36 6.41
CA ARG A 14 -45.22 51.10 6.96
C ARG A 14 -45.73 50.47 8.26
N LYS A 15 -45.70 51.28 9.32
CA LYS A 15 -46.32 51.07 10.63
C LYS A 15 -47.85 51.18 10.49
N GLU A 16 -48.60 50.33 11.18
CA GLU A 16 -49.94 50.67 11.67
C GLU A 16 -50.15 50.12 13.09
N ARG A 17 -50.86 50.92 13.88
CA ARG A 17 -51.00 50.86 15.33
C ARG A 17 -52.35 50.26 15.74
N GLN A 18 -52.29 49.55 16.86
CA GLN A 18 -53.29 49.45 17.95
C GLN A 18 -54.59 48.66 17.71
N LYS A 19 -54.80 47.66 18.57
CA LYS A 19 -55.87 47.73 19.58
C LYS A 19 -55.56 46.86 20.80
N ASN A 20 -55.68 47.49 21.96
CA ASN A 20 -55.65 46.95 23.31
C ASN A 20 -56.79 45.93 23.51
N VAL A 21 -56.47 44.73 23.97
CA VAL A 21 -57.40 43.86 24.72
C VAL A 21 -56.59 43.18 25.83
N LYS A 22 -56.88 43.54 27.09
CA LYS A 22 -56.44 42.78 28.26
C LYS A 22 -57.34 41.54 28.39
N PRO A 23 -56.79 40.42 28.88
CA PRO A 23 -57.49 39.73 29.95
C PRO A 23 -56.58 39.38 31.13
N GLU A 24 -57.07 39.76 32.30
CA GLU A 24 -57.07 39.01 33.56
C GLU A 24 -55.85 38.14 33.90
N THR A 25 -55.03 38.69 34.78
CA THR A 25 -54.12 37.96 35.67
C THR A 25 -54.91 37.13 36.68
N THR A 26 -55.00 35.82 36.46
CA THR A 26 -55.16 34.84 37.54
C THR A 26 -53.85 34.78 38.36
N PRO A 27 -53.90 34.63 39.69
CA PRO A 27 -52.68 34.67 40.51
C PRO A 27 -51.88 33.39 40.30
N SER A 28 -50.64 33.53 39.80
CA SER A 28 -49.65 32.46 39.91
C SER A 28 -49.37 32.23 41.39
N SER A 29 -49.66 31.03 41.88
CA SER A 29 -49.19 30.59 43.20
C SER A 29 -47.68 30.81 43.30
N PRO A 30 -47.14 31.28 44.43
CA PRO A 30 -45.70 31.39 44.60
C PRO A 30 -45.12 29.99 44.63
N GLU A 31 -44.39 29.60 43.58
CA GLU A 31 -43.49 28.45 43.62
C GLU A 31 -42.57 28.63 44.82
N THR A 32 -42.69 27.73 45.80
CA THR A 32 -41.81 27.72 46.97
C THR A 32 -40.36 27.54 46.51
N PRO A 33 -39.37 28.13 47.21
CA PRO A 33 -37.96 27.99 46.86
C PRO A 33 -37.49 26.53 46.75
N GLU A 34 -38.16 25.59 47.41
CA GLU A 34 -37.95 24.14 47.26
C GLU A 34 -38.35 23.57 45.90
N SER A 35 -39.40 24.08 45.25
CA SER A 35 -39.87 23.59 43.94
C SER A 35 -38.96 24.01 42.78
N LYS A 36 -38.40 25.23 42.84
CA LYS A 36 -37.39 25.69 41.88
C LYS A 36 -36.06 24.96 42.07
N ALA A 37 -35.60 24.81 43.32
CA ALA A 37 -34.38 24.05 43.62
C ALA A 37 -34.49 22.57 43.20
N GLN A 38 -35.65 21.94 43.35
CA GLN A 38 -35.89 20.58 42.85
C GLN A 38 -35.96 20.51 41.32
N SER A 39 -36.51 21.51 40.63
CA SER A 39 -36.54 21.55 39.17
C SER A 39 -35.16 21.80 38.55
N GLU A 40 -34.33 22.65 39.17
CA GLU A 40 -32.96 22.94 38.74
C GLU A 40 -32.04 21.74 38.99
N ALA A 41 -32.14 21.08 40.15
CA ALA A 41 -31.39 19.85 40.43
C ALA A 41 -31.78 18.70 39.47
N LYS A 42 -33.06 18.56 39.13
CA LYS A 42 -33.54 17.54 38.20
C LYS A 42 -33.11 17.82 36.75
N CYS A 43 -33.03 19.09 36.35
CA CYS A 43 -32.48 19.51 35.06
C CYS A 43 -30.97 19.21 34.99
N GLU A 44 -30.20 19.54 36.03
CA GLU A 44 -28.76 19.26 36.10
C GLU A 44 -28.43 17.76 36.06
N ASP A 45 -29.21 16.90 36.74
CA ASP A 45 -29.01 15.44 36.69
C ASP A 45 -29.34 14.86 35.30
N THR A 46 -30.36 15.38 34.62
CA THR A 46 -30.66 14.96 33.23
C THR A 46 -29.61 15.43 32.21
N GLU A 47 -29.03 16.61 32.40
CA GLU A 47 -27.95 17.11 31.53
C GLU A 47 -26.63 16.36 31.75
N LYS A 48 -26.30 15.98 33.00
CA LYS A 48 -25.14 15.13 33.29
C LYS A 48 -25.31 13.72 32.71
N ALA A 49 -26.48 13.11 32.88
CA ALA A 49 -26.77 11.79 32.30
C ALA A 49 -26.74 11.80 30.75
N ALA A 50 -27.23 12.87 30.12
CA ALA A 50 -27.14 13.05 28.67
C ALA A 50 -25.68 13.24 28.20
N CYS A 51 -24.87 14.00 28.94
CA CYS A 51 -23.44 14.17 28.66
C CYS A 51 -22.64 12.86 28.84
N GLU A 52 -22.99 12.04 29.82
CA GLU A 52 -22.39 10.72 30.05
C GLU A 52 -22.79 9.72 28.97
N SER A 53 -24.06 9.68 28.57
CA SER A 53 -24.54 8.85 27.44
C SER A 53 -23.83 9.22 26.14
N GLN A 54 -23.66 10.51 25.84
CA GLN A 54 -22.93 10.94 24.64
C GLN A 54 -21.46 10.49 24.65
N LYS A 55 -20.79 10.57 25.80
CA LYS A 55 -19.39 10.09 25.94
C LYS A 55 -19.29 8.57 25.81
N GLU A 56 -20.29 7.83 26.27
CA GLU A 56 -20.34 6.38 26.12
C GLU A 56 -20.58 5.96 24.66
N ASP A 57 -21.51 6.63 23.97
CA ASP A 57 -21.75 6.42 22.54
C ASP A 57 -20.52 6.75 21.69
N GLU A 58 -19.83 7.87 21.98
CA GLU A 58 -18.55 8.22 21.33
C GLU A 58 -17.46 7.19 21.58
N ARG A 59 -17.37 6.64 22.81
CA ARG A 59 -16.41 5.59 23.15
C ARG A 59 -16.70 4.31 22.36
N LEU A 60 -17.96 3.89 22.29
CA LEU A 60 -18.39 2.70 21.55
C LEU A 60 -18.15 2.87 20.05
N ALA A 61 -18.46 4.04 19.49
CA ALA A 61 -18.18 4.35 18.08
C ALA A 61 -16.68 4.23 17.77
N LYS A 62 -15.83 4.81 18.63
CA LYS A 62 -14.37 4.72 18.47
C LYS A 62 -13.85 3.28 18.58
N GLU A 63 -14.35 2.49 19.51
CA GLU A 63 -13.99 1.07 19.62
C GLU A 63 -14.41 0.26 18.38
N ALA A 64 -15.58 0.54 17.82
CA ALA A 64 -16.05 -0.09 16.59
C ALA A 64 -15.15 0.26 15.40
N GLU A 65 -14.77 1.53 15.23
CA GLU A 65 -13.82 1.97 14.20
C GLU A 65 -12.45 1.30 14.35
N GLU A 66 -11.94 1.23 15.58
CA GLU A 66 -10.66 0.60 15.87
C GLU A 66 -10.67 -0.91 15.58
N LYS A 67 -11.74 -1.62 15.94
CA LYS A 67 -11.95 -3.04 15.61
C LYS A 67 -12.05 -3.28 14.11
N GLN A 68 -12.82 -2.45 13.42
CA GLN A 68 -12.97 -2.54 11.97
C GLN A 68 -11.62 -2.35 11.28
N LEU A 69 -10.85 -1.35 11.70
CA LEU A 69 -9.54 -1.06 11.14
C LEU A 69 -8.54 -2.22 11.29
N ILE A 70 -8.45 -2.85 12.46
CA ILE A 70 -7.54 -3.99 12.65
C ILE A 70 -8.04 -5.24 11.90
N SER A 71 -9.35 -5.45 11.86
CA SER A 71 -9.96 -6.54 11.09
C SER A 71 -9.65 -6.42 9.60
N ASP A 72 -9.80 -5.21 9.03
CA ASP A 72 -9.47 -4.95 7.62
C ASP A 72 -7.98 -5.19 7.34
N TYR A 73 -7.11 -4.75 8.24
CA TYR A 73 -5.67 -4.99 8.11
C TYR A 73 -5.32 -6.48 8.18
N VAL A 74 -5.91 -7.24 9.12
CA VAL A 74 -5.69 -8.69 9.21
C VAL A 74 -6.13 -9.36 7.92
N LYS A 75 -7.34 -9.05 7.42
CA LYS A 75 -7.87 -9.60 6.17
C LYS A 75 -6.98 -9.28 4.97
N GLU A 76 -6.51 -8.04 4.83
CA GLU A 76 -5.57 -7.64 3.78
C GLU A 76 -4.29 -8.48 3.83
N MET A 77 -3.75 -8.71 5.03
CA MET A 77 -2.53 -9.52 5.21
C MET A 77 -2.76 -11.01 4.89
N GLU A 78 -3.92 -11.58 5.24
CA GLU A 78 -4.30 -12.95 4.90
C GLU A 78 -4.43 -13.16 3.40
N GLU A 79 -5.15 -12.26 2.70
CA GLU A 79 -5.33 -12.32 1.25
C GLU A 79 -3.99 -12.21 0.53
N LYS A 80 -3.15 -11.25 0.96
CA LYS A 80 -1.79 -11.07 0.44
C LYS A 80 -0.93 -12.32 0.63
N TYR A 81 -0.98 -12.94 1.82
CA TYR A 81 -0.27 -14.18 2.08
C TYR A 81 -0.76 -15.31 1.18
N LYS A 82 -2.09 -15.51 1.10
CA LYS A 82 -2.70 -16.58 0.32
C LYS A 82 -2.29 -16.52 -1.15
N VAL A 83 -2.36 -15.34 -1.77
CA VAL A 83 -1.98 -15.15 -3.18
C VAL A 83 -0.49 -15.44 -3.38
N ARG A 84 0.39 -14.95 -2.51
CA ARG A 84 1.83 -15.19 -2.64
C ARG A 84 2.20 -16.66 -2.44
N LYS A 85 1.61 -17.31 -1.43
CA LYS A 85 1.83 -18.74 -1.18
C LYS A 85 1.41 -19.57 -2.39
N MET A 86 0.23 -19.28 -2.95
CA MET A 86 -0.23 -19.95 -4.17
C MET A 86 0.79 -19.83 -5.31
N TYR A 87 1.34 -18.64 -5.57
CA TYR A 87 2.37 -18.48 -6.59
C TYR A 87 3.68 -19.18 -6.23
N LYS A 88 4.14 -19.08 -4.97
CA LYS A 88 5.38 -19.74 -4.52
C LYS A 88 5.30 -21.25 -4.66
N ASP A 89 4.20 -21.86 -4.23
CA ASP A 89 3.97 -23.31 -4.33
C ASP A 89 3.88 -23.75 -5.81
N ARG A 90 3.23 -22.95 -6.67
CA ARG A 90 3.18 -23.23 -8.12
C ARG A 90 4.57 -23.14 -8.76
N ASN A 91 5.33 -22.09 -8.45
CA ASN A 91 6.65 -21.88 -9.04
C ASN A 91 7.69 -22.89 -8.51
N ALA A 92 7.52 -23.39 -7.29
CA ALA A 92 8.40 -24.44 -6.74
C ALA A 92 8.23 -25.80 -7.46
N ASN A 93 7.02 -26.11 -7.94
CA ASN A 93 6.69 -27.40 -8.57
C ASN A 93 6.63 -27.30 -10.11
N ILE A 94 7.19 -26.24 -10.68
CA ILE A 94 7.00 -25.88 -12.09
C ILE A 94 7.59 -26.89 -13.07
N SER A 95 8.62 -27.62 -12.65
CA SER A 95 9.26 -28.66 -13.46
C SER A 95 8.31 -29.79 -13.83
N GLU A 96 7.26 -30.04 -13.04
CA GLU A 96 6.28 -31.09 -13.30
C GLU A 96 5.27 -30.70 -14.40
N TYR A 97 5.05 -29.41 -14.61
CA TYR A 97 3.99 -28.88 -15.48
C TYR A 97 4.52 -28.04 -16.64
N ARG A 98 5.84 -27.98 -16.83
CA ARG A 98 6.46 -27.17 -17.88
C ARG A 98 6.12 -27.76 -19.25
N PRO A 99 5.66 -26.94 -20.22
CA PRO A 99 5.41 -27.42 -21.58
C PRO A 99 6.67 -27.98 -22.23
N GLU A 100 6.49 -29.00 -23.07
CA GLU A 100 7.58 -29.56 -23.86
C GLU A 100 7.81 -28.73 -25.14
N ASP A 101 8.98 -28.87 -25.76
CA ASP A 101 9.33 -28.19 -27.01
C ASP A 101 8.28 -28.42 -28.12
N SER A 102 7.65 -29.60 -28.13
CA SER A 102 6.60 -29.98 -29.06
C SER A 102 5.33 -29.11 -28.93
N ASP A 103 5.04 -28.59 -27.73
CA ASP A 103 3.89 -27.71 -27.48
C ASP A 103 4.07 -26.33 -28.12
N PHE A 104 5.31 -25.87 -28.26
CA PHE A 104 5.64 -24.56 -28.84
C PHE A 104 5.53 -24.52 -30.36
N VAL A 105 5.50 -25.67 -31.04
CA VAL A 105 5.38 -25.76 -32.51
C VAL A 105 4.06 -25.18 -33.01
N LYS A 106 2.98 -25.28 -32.20
CA LYS A 106 1.64 -24.77 -32.54
C LYS A 106 1.48 -23.27 -32.27
N LEU A 107 2.46 -22.64 -31.60
CA LEU A 107 2.41 -21.25 -31.21
C LEU A 107 2.99 -20.34 -32.29
N ASP A 108 2.63 -19.06 -32.25
CA ASP A 108 3.04 -18.10 -33.27
C ASP A 108 4.47 -17.59 -33.03
N SER A 109 5.38 -17.98 -33.92
CA SER A 109 6.79 -17.54 -33.94
C SER A 109 7.05 -16.33 -34.85
N SER A 110 6.00 -15.61 -35.31
CA SER A 110 6.20 -14.49 -36.22
C SER A 110 6.98 -13.36 -35.56
N LEU A 111 8.03 -12.89 -36.25
CA LEU A 111 8.89 -11.78 -35.79
C LEU A 111 8.04 -10.55 -35.43
N LYS A 112 7.03 -10.24 -36.24
CA LYS A 112 6.15 -9.08 -36.05
C LYS A 112 5.40 -9.14 -34.73
N LYS A 113 4.79 -10.27 -34.37
CA LYS A 113 4.00 -10.37 -33.13
C LYS A 113 4.89 -10.45 -31.90
N ASN A 114 5.98 -11.22 -31.95
CA ASN A 114 6.93 -11.34 -30.83
C ASN A 114 7.61 -10.00 -30.51
N THR A 115 8.09 -9.27 -31.52
CA THR A 115 8.66 -7.92 -31.30
C THR A 115 7.62 -6.88 -30.86
N ALA A 116 6.36 -7.01 -31.29
CA ALA A 116 5.28 -6.19 -30.76
C ALA A 116 5.01 -6.48 -29.28
N PHE A 117 5.00 -7.75 -28.88
CA PHE A 117 4.85 -8.17 -27.49
C PHE A 117 5.96 -7.59 -26.60
N VAL A 118 7.24 -7.78 -26.99
CA VAL A 118 8.39 -7.22 -26.27
C VAL A 118 8.28 -5.69 -26.10
N ARG A 119 7.85 -4.97 -27.16
CA ARG A 119 7.66 -3.51 -27.07
C ARG A 119 6.56 -3.12 -26.07
N LYS A 120 5.46 -3.87 -26.01
CA LYS A 120 4.38 -3.62 -25.03
C LYS A 120 4.87 -3.80 -23.59
N LEU A 121 5.76 -4.75 -23.33
CA LEU A 121 6.33 -4.97 -21.99
C LEU A 121 7.09 -3.75 -21.45
N LYS A 122 7.80 -3.02 -22.32
CA LYS A 122 8.54 -1.79 -21.90
C LYS A 122 7.63 -0.69 -21.36
N THR A 123 6.36 -0.70 -21.75
CA THR A 123 5.34 0.26 -21.31
C THR A 123 4.20 -0.44 -20.57
N PHE A 124 4.50 -1.57 -19.90
CA PHE A 124 3.51 -2.38 -19.20
C PHE A 124 2.74 -1.56 -18.16
N THR A 125 1.43 -1.79 -18.10
CA THR A 125 0.53 -1.25 -17.09
C THR A 125 -0.50 -2.31 -16.70
N GLU A 126 -1.10 -2.16 -15.51
CA GLU A 126 -2.15 -3.06 -15.01
C GLU A 126 -3.32 -3.24 -15.99
N SER A 127 -3.72 -2.19 -16.71
CA SER A 127 -4.82 -2.25 -17.69
C SER A 127 -4.52 -3.14 -18.91
N GLN A 128 -3.24 -3.38 -19.21
CA GLN A 128 -2.80 -4.22 -20.32
C GLN A 128 -2.65 -5.70 -19.94
N LYS A 129 -2.77 -6.02 -18.63
CA LYS A 129 -2.52 -7.36 -18.08
C LYS A 129 -3.26 -8.46 -18.85
N GLU A 130 -4.59 -8.36 -18.94
CA GLU A 130 -5.42 -9.39 -19.58
C GLU A 130 -5.09 -9.61 -21.06
N SER A 131 -4.78 -8.53 -21.80
CA SER A 131 -4.36 -8.63 -23.21
C SER A 131 -3.01 -9.34 -23.33
N LEU A 132 -2.04 -8.96 -22.50
CA LEU A 132 -0.70 -9.53 -22.55
C LEU A 132 -0.67 -10.99 -22.09
N LEU A 133 -1.46 -11.37 -21.09
CA LEU A 133 -1.59 -12.78 -20.67
C LEU A 133 -2.20 -13.64 -21.77
N LYS A 134 -3.16 -13.11 -22.55
CA LYS A 134 -3.71 -13.81 -23.73
C LYS A 134 -2.67 -13.94 -24.84
N GLU A 135 -1.96 -12.86 -25.16
CA GLU A 135 -0.88 -12.88 -26.17
C GLU A 135 0.20 -13.90 -25.79
N LEU A 136 0.67 -13.87 -24.53
CA LEU A 136 1.69 -14.79 -23.99
C LEU A 136 1.32 -16.28 -24.12
N LYS A 137 0.02 -16.62 -24.07
CA LYS A 137 -0.45 -18.00 -24.26
C LYS A 137 -0.35 -18.47 -25.72
N THR A 138 -0.33 -17.54 -26.67
CA THR A 138 -0.40 -17.82 -28.12
C THR A 138 0.93 -17.62 -28.86
N LEU A 139 1.90 -16.94 -28.25
CA LEU A 139 3.20 -16.64 -28.84
C LEU A 139 4.27 -17.66 -28.42
N ASN A 140 5.17 -17.98 -29.35
CA ASN A 140 6.41 -18.70 -29.06
C ASN A 140 7.55 -17.69 -28.81
N LEU A 141 7.83 -17.41 -27.53
CA LEU A 141 8.86 -16.45 -27.12
C LEU A 141 10.23 -17.09 -26.87
N THR A 142 10.45 -18.36 -27.21
CA THR A 142 11.70 -19.09 -26.93
C THR A 142 12.93 -18.32 -27.41
N LYS A 143 12.86 -17.66 -28.58
CA LYS A 143 13.95 -16.86 -29.15
C LYS A 143 14.02 -15.41 -28.64
N TYR A 144 13.13 -15.01 -27.74
CA TYR A 144 12.94 -13.63 -27.30
C TYR A 144 13.06 -13.45 -25.78
N ILE A 145 13.45 -14.49 -25.03
CA ILE A 145 13.50 -14.45 -23.56
C ILE A 145 14.45 -13.36 -23.05
N SER A 146 15.59 -13.16 -23.71
CA SER A 146 16.53 -12.09 -23.40
C SER A 146 15.92 -10.69 -23.53
N GLU A 147 15.21 -10.44 -24.63
CA GLU A 147 14.55 -9.16 -24.86
C GLU A 147 13.33 -8.97 -23.96
N VAL A 148 12.60 -10.04 -23.65
CA VAL A 148 11.48 -10.04 -22.70
C VAL A 148 11.99 -9.67 -21.30
N ALA A 149 13.03 -10.33 -20.80
CA ALA A 149 13.62 -10.03 -19.50
C ALA A 149 14.14 -8.59 -19.43
N THR A 150 14.84 -8.14 -20.48
CA THR A 150 15.32 -6.76 -20.59
C THR A 150 14.16 -5.76 -20.55
N ALA A 151 13.10 -6.01 -21.32
CA ALA A 151 11.93 -5.13 -21.38
C ALA A 151 11.19 -5.02 -20.03
N ILE A 152 11.12 -6.12 -19.27
CA ILE A 152 10.51 -6.14 -17.93
C ILE A 152 11.32 -5.28 -16.94
N VAL A 153 12.65 -5.40 -16.95
CA VAL A 153 13.53 -4.63 -16.04
C VAL A 153 13.55 -3.13 -16.41
N GLU A 154 13.54 -2.81 -17.71
CA GLU A 154 13.51 -1.42 -18.20
C GLU A 154 12.14 -0.74 -18.01
N ALA A 155 11.07 -1.50 -17.82
CA ALA A 155 9.73 -0.98 -17.71
C ALA A 155 9.61 0.08 -16.58
N LYS A 156 8.89 1.17 -16.89
CA LYS A 156 8.62 2.25 -15.94
C LYS A 156 7.31 1.98 -15.19
N LEU A 157 7.32 0.94 -14.36
CA LEU A 157 6.16 0.50 -13.61
C LEU A 157 5.74 1.53 -12.55
N LYS A 158 4.44 1.60 -12.28
CA LYS A 158 3.87 2.23 -11.09
C LYS A 158 3.69 1.20 -9.98
N MET A 159 3.47 1.67 -8.76
CA MET A 159 3.19 0.79 -7.61
C MET A 159 1.93 -0.07 -7.78
N SER A 160 0.95 0.39 -8.56
CA SER A 160 -0.26 -0.37 -8.93
C SER A 160 0.05 -1.50 -9.90
N ASP A 161 1.05 -1.35 -10.78
CA ASP A 161 1.35 -2.32 -11.84
C ASP A 161 2.05 -3.57 -11.30
N ILE A 162 2.61 -3.54 -10.09
CA ILE A 162 3.45 -4.61 -9.54
C ILE A 162 2.73 -5.95 -9.50
N ASN A 163 1.49 -6.01 -9.00
CA ASN A 163 0.77 -7.27 -8.87
C ASN A 163 0.50 -7.90 -10.25
N ALA A 164 0.16 -7.08 -11.24
CA ALA A 164 -0.05 -7.50 -12.62
C ALA A 164 1.26 -7.97 -13.29
N ALA A 165 2.37 -7.29 -13.02
CA ALA A 165 3.69 -7.66 -13.52
C ALA A 165 4.18 -8.98 -12.89
N ILE A 166 3.85 -9.24 -11.61
CA ILE A 166 4.16 -10.51 -10.93
C ILE A 166 3.41 -11.68 -11.57
N GLU A 167 2.11 -11.52 -11.85
CA GLU A 167 1.33 -12.56 -12.54
C GLU A 167 1.91 -12.89 -13.92
N LEU A 168 2.29 -11.86 -14.69
CA LEU A 168 2.96 -12.03 -15.98
C LEU A 168 4.30 -12.77 -15.85
N CYS A 169 5.12 -12.41 -14.86
CA CYS A 169 6.41 -13.07 -14.62
C CYS A 169 6.26 -14.53 -14.17
N CYS A 170 5.23 -14.85 -13.38
CA CYS A 170 4.93 -16.23 -13.01
C CYS A 170 4.58 -17.06 -14.24
N LEU A 171 3.74 -16.54 -15.15
CA LEU A 171 3.38 -17.26 -16.38
C LEU A 171 4.56 -17.41 -17.36
N LEU A 172 5.45 -16.41 -17.42
CA LEU A 172 6.70 -16.51 -18.19
C LEU A 172 7.63 -17.58 -17.61
N HIS A 173 7.78 -17.62 -16.29
CA HIS A 173 8.59 -18.62 -15.60
C HIS A 173 8.06 -20.05 -15.79
N GLU A 174 6.74 -20.20 -15.82
CA GLU A 174 6.05 -21.46 -16.09
C GLU A 174 6.35 -22.01 -17.47
N LYS A 175 6.29 -21.13 -18.47
CA LYS A 175 6.50 -21.52 -19.87
C LYS A 175 7.97 -21.71 -20.21
N TYR A 176 8.86 -20.85 -19.72
CA TYR A 176 10.23 -20.75 -20.22
C TYR A 176 11.24 -20.98 -19.09
N SER A 177 11.98 -22.09 -19.18
CA SER A 177 12.97 -22.51 -18.17
C SER A 177 14.07 -21.47 -17.95
N GLU A 178 14.58 -20.88 -19.02
CA GLU A 178 15.68 -19.90 -18.99
C GLU A 178 15.25 -18.52 -18.45
N PHE A 179 13.94 -18.25 -18.34
CA PHE A 179 13.44 -16.92 -18.01
C PHE A 179 13.96 -16.38 -16.67
N CYS A 180 14.01 -17.21 -15.63
CA CYS A 180 14.40 -16.75 -14.30
C CYS A 180 15.89 -16.38 -14.22
N GLU A 181 16.76 -17.15 -14.87
CA GLU A 181 18.20 -16.89 -14.92
C GLU A 181 18.49 -15.60 -15.66
N VAL A 182 17.92 -15.46 -16.87
CA VAL A 182 18.10 -14.26 -17.70
C VAL A 182 17.48 -13.02 -17.04
N LEU A 183 16.34 -13.15 -16.34
CA LEU A 183 15.75 -12.06 -15.58
C LEU A 183 16.65 -11.62 -14.42
N LEU A 184 17.25 -12.57 -13.69
CA LEU A 184 18.17 -12.27 -12.59
C LEU A 184 19.42 -11.53 -13.07
N GLU A 185 20.00 -11.94 -14.19
CA GLU A 185 21.16 -11.27 -14.80
C GLU A 185 20.85 -9.83 -15.19
N ASN A 186 19.66 -9.56 -15.74
CA ASN A 186 19.25 -8.20 -16.06
C ASN A 186 19.03 -7.34 -14.81
N TRP A 187 18.44 -7.92 -13.75
CA TRP A 187 18.34 -7.23 -12.46
C TRP A 187 19.70 -6.93 -11.83
N GLN A 188 20.67 -7.85 -11.94
CA GLN A 188 22.03 -7.62 -11.45
C GLN A 188 22.66 -6.38 -12.09
N LYS A 189 22.52 -6.20 -13.41
CA LYS A 189 23.06 -5.04 -14.14
C LYS A 189 22.47 -3.71 -13.66
N VAL A 190 21.20 -3.69 -13.27
CA VAL A 190 20.49 -2.46 -12.88
C VAL A 190 20.60 -2.19 -11.37
N LEU A 191 20.60 -3.24 -10.56
CA LEU A 191 20.62 -3.11 -9.10
C LEU A 191 22.03 -3.08 -8.54
N LEU A 192 23.03 -3.78 -9.09
CA LEU A 192 24.40 -3.71 -8.56
C LEU A 192 25.11 -2.42 -9.01
N GLN A 193 24.74 -1.32 -8.37
CA GLN A 193 25.41 -0.01 -8.50
C GLN A 193 26.71 -0.01 -7.68
N LYS A 194 27.72 0.77 -8.12
CA LYS A 194 28.93 0.94 -7.31
C LYS A 194 28.59 1.75 -6.06
N LYS A 195 29.37 1.60 -4.99
CA LYS A 195 29.10 2.23 -3.68
C LYS A 195 28.95 3.75 -3.72
N ASP A 196 29.56 4.40 -4.72
CA ASP A 196 29.55 5.86 -4.89
C ASP A 196 28.49 6.36 -5.88
N ASP A 197 27.77 5.46 -6.56
CA ASP A 197 26.73 5.83 -7.51
C ASP A 197 25.47 6.23 -6.74
N LYS A 198 25.14 7.53 -6.73
CA LYS A 198 23.83 7.98 -6.28
C LYS A 198 22.76 7.37 -7.18
N VAL A 199 21.66 6.90 -6.58
CA VAL A 199 20.49 6.41 -7.31
C VAL A 199 19.95 7.53 -8.19
N THR A 200 20.21 7.46 -9.49
CA THR A 200 19.88 8.52 -10.46
C THR A 200 18.38 8.74 -10.59
N ASN A 201 17.58 7.68 -10.48
CA ASN A 201 16.11 7.75 -10.52
C ASN A 201 15.51 7.06 -9.30
N GLN A 202 15.40 7.78 -8.19
CA GLN A 202 14.82 7.27 -6.95
C GLN A 202 13.38 6.77 -7.10
N SER A 203 12.58 7.41 -7.98
CA SER A 203 11.19 7.00 -8.19
C SER A 203 11.08 5.64 -8.86
N LYS A 204 11.91 5.37 -9.87
CA LYS A 204 11.98 4.04 -10.48
C LYS A 204 12.59 3.03 -9.51
N PHE A 205 13.70 3.36 -8.86
CA PHE A 205 14.38 2.44 -7.94
C PHE A 205 13.49 2.01 -6.77
N ARG A 206 12.65 2.91 -6.25
CA ARG A 206 11.63 2.61 -5.24
C ARG A 206 10.66 1.50 -5.69
N VAL A 207 10.22 1.55 -6.94
CA VAL A 207 9.32 0.53 -7.51
C VAL A 207 10.10 -0.76 -7.82
N ASP A 208 11.29 -0.64 -8.40
CA ASP A 208 12.14 -1.76 -8.78
C ASP A 208 12.54 -2.63 -7.58
N ILE A 209 12.95 -2.03 -6.45
CA ILE A 209 13.31 -2.79 -5.24
C ILE A 209 12.10 -3.55 -4.67
N ARG A 210 10.91 -2.94 -4.71
CA ARG A 210 9.67 -3.66 -4.33
C ARG A 210 9.42 -4.82 -5.29
N PHE A 211 9.48 -4.58 -6.60
CA PHE A 211 9.21 -5.59 -7.60
C PHE A 211 10.18 -6.77 -7.50
N PHE A 212 11.48 -6.49 -7.36
CA PHE A 212 12.53 -7.48 -7.18
C PHE A 212 12.32 -8.34 -5.92
N ALA A 213 11.94 -7.72 -4.80
CA ALA A 213 11.61 -8.46 -3.57
C ALA A 213 10.34 -9.34 -3.72
N GLU A 214 9.31 -8.87 -4.42
CA GLU A 214 8.12 -9.69 -4.70
C GLU A 214 8.46 -10.89 -5.59
N LEU A 215 9.29 -10.71 -6.63
CA LEU A 215 9.72 -11.79 -7.52
C LEU A 215 10.45 -12.92 -6.76
N ILE A 216 11.25 -12.59 -5.75
CA ILE A 216 11.85 -13.57 -4.84
C ILE A 216 10.79 -14.23 -3.96
N SER A 217 9.87 -13.42 -3.40
CA SER A 217 8.83 -13.91 -2.48
C SER A 217 7.86 -14.89 -3.13
N VAL A 218 7.54 -14.71 -4.42
CA VAL A 218 6.73 -15.65 -5.20
C VAL A 218 7.53 -16.77 -5.85
N GLY A 219 8.85 -16.84 -5.66
CA GLY A 219 9.70 -17.92 -6.18
C GLY A 219 9.99 -17.86 -7.68
N VAL A 220 9.80 -16.73 -8.35
CA VAL A 220 10.23 -16.56 -9.75
C VAL A 220 11.75 -16.42 -9.84
N LEU A 221 12.34 -15.63 -8.93
CA LEU A 221 13.78 -15.50 -8.82
C LEU A 221 14.32 -16.51 -7.78
N PRO A 222 15.43 -17.21 -8.09
CA PRO A 222 16.03 -18.12 -7.14
C PRO A 222 16.52 -17.35 -5.90
N GLU A 223 16.25 -17.88 -4.70
CA GLU A 223 16.62 -17.22 -3.45
C GLU A 223 18.15 -17.03 -3.35
N LYS A 224 18.92 -18.03 -3.83
CA LYS A 224 20.38 -17.94 -3.92
C LYS A 224 20.77 -16.89 -4.96
N GLY A 225 21.59 -15.92 -4.55
CA GLY A 225 22.00 -14.80 -5.40
C GLY A 225 21.05 -13.62 -5.33
N ALA A 226 19.74 -13.81 -5.56
CA ALA A 226 18.77 -12.71 -5.51
C ALA A 226 18.68 -12.05 -4.12
N LEU A 227 18.70 -12.85 -3.05
CA LEU A 227 18.75 -12.32 -1.68
C LEU A 227 20.03 -11.54 -1.38
N ASN A 228 21.16 -11.92 -1.98
CA ASN A 228 22.42 -11.19 -1.80
C ASN A 228 22.35 -9.82 -2.47
N ILE A 229 21.77 -9.73 -3.66
CA ILE A 229 21.54 -8.45 -4.36
C ILE A 229 20.64 -7.54 -3.53
N LEU A 230 19.49 -8.06 -3.07
CA LEU A 230 18.56 -7.28 -2.25
C LEU A 230 19.23 -6.79 -0.96
N SER A 231 19.94 -7.68 -0.25
CA SER A 231 20.67 -7.32 0.97
C SER A 231 21.74 -6.27 0.70
N ASN A 232 22.52 -6.41 -0.38
CA ASN A 232 23.53 -5.42 -0.76
C ASN A 232 22.91 -4.05 -1.03
N GLN A 233 21.80 -4.00 -1.77
CA GLN A 233 21.13 -2.73 -2.08
C GLN A 233 20.55 -2.05 -0.85
N LEU A 234 19.91 -2.80 0.05
CA LEU A 234 19.45 -2.24 1.31
C LEU A 234 20.62 -1.69 2.14
N ASN A 235 21.76 -2.39 2.15
CA ASN A 235 22.97 -1.92 2.84
C ASN A 235 23.52 -0.62 2.23
N ILE A 236 23.60 -0.52 0.89
CA ILE A 236 24.06 0.70 0.22
C ILE A 236 23.11 1.86 0.50
N LEU A 237 21.80 1.65 0.34
CA LEU A 237 20.79 2.69 0.57
C LEU A 237 20.86 3.27 1.99
N VAL A 238 21.12 2.43 2.99
CA VAL A 238 21.19 2.82 4.40
C VAL A 238 22.55 3.44 4.74
N ASN A 239 23.65 2.80 4.34
CA ASN A 239 24.99 3.22 4.77
C ASN A 239 25.54 4.41 4.00
N CYS A 240 25.08 4.65 2.76
CA CYS A 240 25.51 5.79 1.96
C CYS A 240 24.64 7.05 2.18
N ASP A 241 23.65 7.01 3.07
CA ASP A 241 22.65 8.07 3.24
C ASP A 241 22.50 8.49 4.71
N LYS A 242 23.58 9.06 5.27
CA LYS A 242 23.69 9.39 6.71
C LYS A 242 23.31 10.83 7.07
N GLU A 243 23.24 11.74 6.10
CA GLU A 243 23.02 13.17 6.34
C GLU A 243 21.75 13.67 5.65
N GLU A 244 21.70 13.63 4.32
CA GLU A 244 20.55 14.13 3.54
C GLU A 244 19.30 13.25 3.66
N HIS A 245 19.47 11.96 4.00
CA HIS A 245 18.38 10.96 4.09
C HIS A 245 17.49 10.90 2.82
N SER A 246 18.13 11.08 1.67
CA SER A 246 17.49 11.15 0.36
C SER A 246 16.79 9.84 -0.04
N ASN A 247 17.20 8.70 0.52
CA ASN A 247 16.64 7.38 0.26
C ASN A 247 15.42 7.04 1.14
N VAL A 248 14.97 7.95 2.01
CA VAL A 248 13.89 7.67 2.98
C VAL A 248 12.62 7.17 2.32
N SER A 249 12.26 7.73 1.15
CA SER A 249 11.07 7.30 0.41
C SER A 249 11.18 5.87 -0.15
N ILE A 250 12.40 5.43 -0.49
CA ILE A 250 12.69 4.08 -0.97
C ILE A 250 12.57 3.10 0.20
N ILE A 251 13.27 3.37 1.30
CA ILE A 251 13.28 2.52 2.50
C ILE A 251 11.88 2.42 3.12
N GLN A 252 11.15 3.54 3.22
CA GLN A 252 9.78 3.54 3.72
C GLN A 252 8.86 2.66 2.85
N SER A 253 8.99 2.75 1.52
CA SER A 253 8.20 1.92 0.60
C SER A 253 8.54 0.43 0.75
N PHE A 254 9.83 0.09 0.87
CA PHE A 254 10.25 -1.28 1.16
C PHE A 254 9.66 -1.80 2.48
N CYS A 255 9.75 -1.01 3.56
CA CYS A 255 9.13 -1.37 4.85
C CYS A 255 7.62 -1.61 4.75
N ARG A 256 6.91 -0.78 3.97
CA ARG A 256 5.46 -0.88 3.80
C ARG A 256 5.06 -2.15 3.05
N HIS A 257 5.75 -2.47 1.96
CA HIS A 257 5.32 -3.55 1.06
C HIS A 257 5.98 -4.90 1.33
N CYS A 258 7.25 -4.88 1.75
CA CYS A 258 8.09 -6.07 1.91
C CYS A 258 8.54 -6.28 3.37
N GLY A 259 8.30 -5.31 4.26
CA GLY A 259 8.80 -5.34 5.63
C GLY A 259 8.29 -6.50 6.48
N SER A 260 7.03 -6.93 6.28
CA SER A 260 6.48 -8.11 6.95
C SER A 260 7.28 -9.38 6.63
N ASP A 261 7.73 -9.50 5.38
CA ASP A 261 8.27 -10.74 4.83
C ASP A 261 9.78 -10.85 5.05
N TYR A 262 10.47 -9.72 4.90
CA TYR A 262 11.93 -9.63 4.98
C TYR A 262 12.46 -9.17 6.33
N ALA A 263 11.65 -8.46 7.11
CA ALA A 263 12.08 -7.86 8.36
C ALA A 263 11.09 -8.10 9.51
N GLY A 264 10.09 -8.98 9.33
CA GLY A 264 9.06 -9.30 10.31
C GLY A 264 8.42 -8.05 10.94
N LEU A 265 8.16 -7.03 10.13
CA LEU A 265 7.60 -5.77 10.59
C LEU A 265 6.08 -5.86 10.68
N VAL A 266 5.54 -5.38 11.80
CA VAL A 266 4.13 -5.06 11.98
C VAL A 266 4.05 -3.60 12.44
N PRO A 267 3.34 -2.70 11.72
CA PRO A 267 3.22 -1.31 12.12
C PRO A 267 2.67 -1.18 13.54
N ARG A 268 3.20 -0.23 14.32
CA ARG A 268 2.83 -0.02 15.73
C ARG A 268 1.32 0.10 15.93
N LYS A 269 0.65 0.85 15.04
CA LYS A 269 -0.81 1.06 15.07
C LYS A 269 -1.55 -0.27 15.14
N TYR A 270 -1.25 -1.19 14.23
CA TYR A 270 -1.91 -2.48 14.15
C TYR A 270 -1.46 -3.44 15.25
N ARG A 271 -0.19 -3.40 15.68
CA ARG A 271 0.27 -4.21 16.81
C ARG A 271 -0.48 -3.86 18.10
N VAL A 272 -0.61 -2.57 18.42
CA VAL A 272 -1.35 -2.13 19.62
C VAL A 272 -2.83 -2.50 19.55
N LEU A 273 -3.45 -2.37 18.38
CA LEU A 273 -4.85 -2.77 18.19
C LEU A 273 -5.05 -4.29 18.25
N ALA A 274 -4.12 -5.06 17.68
CA ALA A 274 -4.09 -6.51 17.78
C ALA A 274 -4.00 -6.96 19.24
N ASP A 275 -3.08 -6.38 20.01
CA ASP A 275 -2.95 -6.65 21.45
C ASP A 275 -4.22 -6.23 22.23
N LYS A 276 -4.83 -5.08 21.88
CA LYS A 276 -6.04 -4.56 22.54
C LYS A 276 -7.27 -5.46 22.33
N TYR A 277 -7.41 -6.04 21.15
CA TYR A 277 -8.59 -6.83 20.76
C TYR A 277 -8.32 -8.33 20.65
N ASP A 278 -7.18 -8.80 21.15
CA ASP A 278 -6.75 -10.21 21.13
C ASP A 278 -6.82 -10.84 19.73
N LEU A 279 -6.33 -10.10 18.73
CA LEU A 279 -6.27 -10.54 17.34
C LEU A 279 -4.84 -10.91 16.96
N THR A 280 -4.67 -11.98 16.18
CA THR A 280 -3.36 -12.37 15.63
C THR A 280 -3.17 -11.77 14.24
N VAL A 281 -2.09 -11.02 14.03
CA VAL A 281 -1.70 -10.55 12.69
C VAL A 281 -0.98 -11.69 11.95
N PRO A 282 -1.45 -12.11 10.77
CA PRO A 282 -0.80 -13.16 9.99
C PRO A 282 0.63 -12.78 9.63
N SER A 283 1.54 -13.76 9.70
CA SER A 283 2.91 -13.61 9.26
C SER A 283 3.29 -14.73 8.29
N CYS A 284 3.80 -14.35 7.13
CA CYS A 284 4.44 -15.28 6.20
C CYS A 284 5.83 -14.75 5.84
N PRO A 285 6.84 -15.19 6.59
CA PRO A 285 8.19 -14.71 6.36
C PRO A 285 8.77 -15.32 5.07
N THR A 286 9.25 -14.49 4.15
CA THR A 286 10.07 -14.95 3.01
C THR A 286 11.45 -15.41 3.49
N LEU A 287 11.94 -14.85 4.60
CA LEU A 287 13.24 -15.16 5.20
C LEU A 287 13.09 -15.88 6.54
N PRO A 288 14.02 -16.78 6.90
CA PRO A 288 14.15 -17.29 8.27
C PRO A 288 14.27 -16.15 9.30
N VAL A 289 13.80 -16.38 10.53
CA VAL A 289 13.72 -15.38 11.61
C VAL A 289 15.06 -14.69 11.88
N GLU A 290 16.16 -15.42 11.79
CA GLU A 290 17.52 -14.93 11.99
C GLU A 290 17.90 -13.90 10.92
N LYS A 291 17.60 -14.19 9.65
CA LYS A 291 17.85 -13.27 8.53
C LYS A 291 16.93 -12.04 8.60
N GLN A 292 15.69 -12.22 9.06
CA GLN A 292 14.80 -11.09 9.31
C GLN A 292 15.31 -10.15 10.39
N LYS A 293 15.94 -10.69 11.44
CA LYS A 293 16.57 -9.87 12.49
C LYS A 293 17.68 -9.00 11.92
N GLY A 294 18.52 -9.53 11.02
CA GLY A 294 19.55 -8.74 10.33
C GLY A 294 18.97 -7.57 9.52
N CYS A 295 17.98 -7.84 8.66
CA CYS A 295 17.32 -6.80 7.87
C CYS A 295 16.65 -5.73 8.76
N ARG A 296 15.96 -6.16 9.82
CA ARG A 296 15.31 -5.26 10.78
C ARG A 296 16.30 -4.40 11.55
N ASN A 297 17.49 -4.90 11.87
CA ASN A 297 18.54 -4.10 12.51
C ASN A 297 19.05 -3.01 11.58
N LEU A 298 19.31 -3.34 10.31
CA LEU A 298 19.72 -2.37 9.29
C LEU A 298 18.66 -1.25 9.12
N LEU A 299 17.37 -1.61 9.10
CA LEU A 299 16.28 -0.63 9.02
C LEU A 299 16.19 0.25 10.29
N LYS A 300 16.48 -0.31 11.47
CA LYS A 300 16.56 0.45 12.73
C LYS A 300 17.74 1.41 12.75
N GLU A 301 18.90 1.00 12.23
CA GLU A 301 20.07 1.88 12.10
C GLU A 301 19.74 3.10 11.24
N TYR A 302 19.09 2.88 10.10
CA TYR A 302 18.64 3.98 9.23
C TYR A 302 17.63 4.90 9.93
N HIS A 303 16.63 4.33 10.62
CA HIS A 303 15.69 5.11 11.42
C HIS A 303 16.39 5.97 12.48
N ASN A 304 17.37 5.41 13.19
CA ASN A 304 18.12 6.16 14.21
C ASN A 304 18.98 7.28 13.60
N SER A 305 19.53 7.06 12.40
CA SER A 305 20.22 8.11 11.63
C SER A 305 19.26 9.26 11.30
N ILE A 306 18.06 8.97 10.78
CA ILE A 306 17.03 9.96 10.47
C ILE A 306 16.66 10.76 11.73
N VAL A 307 16.35 10.07 12.84
CA VAL A 307 15.97 10.73 14.11
C VAL A 307 17.10 11.63 14.59
N SER A 308 18.35 11.17 14.52
CA SER A 308 19.51 11.97 14.93
C SER A 308 19.65 13.23 14.09
N GLN A 309 19.40 13.16 12.78
CA GLN A 309 19.46 14.32 11.90
C GLN A 309 18.29 15.27 12.12
N LEU A 310 17.05 14.77 12.24
CA LEU A 310 15.88 15.59 12.56
C LEU A 310 16.06 16.38 13.87
N LEU A 311 16.64 15.75 14.90
CA LEU A 311 16.94 16.42 16.16
C LEU A 311 18.05 17.48 16.03
N LYS A 312 19.01 17.31 15.11
CA LYS A 312 20.01 18.34 14.82
C LYS A 312 19.37 19.53 14.10
N ASP A 313 18.52 19.27 13.12
CA ASP A 313 17.86 20.30 12.32
C ASP A 313 16.84 21.11 13.14
N GLN A 314 16.15 20.49 14.10
CA GLN A 314 15.27 21.20 15.04
C GLN A 314 16.00 22.14 16.01
N ARG A 315 17.30 21.91 16.26
CA ARG A 315 18.12 22.75 17.14
C ARG A 315 18.80 23.90 16.39
N ARG A 316 18.76 23.90 15.06
CA ARG A 316 19.27 24.97 14.20
C ARG A 316 18.18 26.01 13.95
#